data_AF-A0A9P8FT26-F1
#
_entry.id   AF-A0A9P8FT26-F1
#
_cell.length_a   1.000
_cell.length_b   1.000
_cell.length_c   1.000
_cell.angle_alpha   90.00
_cell.angle_beta   90.00
_cell.angle_gamma   90.00
#
_symmetry.space_group_name_H-M   'P 1'
#
loop_
_entity.id
_entity.type
_entity.pdbx_description
1 polymer ?
#
loop_
_entity_poly.entity_id
_entity_poly.type
_entity_poly.pdbx_seq_one_letter_code
_entity_poly.pdbx_strand_id
1 'polypeptide(L)'
;TLLDVDGWPFGWPKNGFPAPQGPYYCGVGTGRVFCRDIVEAHYMACFYAGINISGTNAEVMPAQWEYQVGPCKGINLGDELWVSRFILHRVAEDFGVKVTLASKPIPGDWNGAGLHTNVSTEAMRQDGGMKVIEEAMEKLAKRHKEHMDVYGTDNALRMTGKHETASMDKFTWGVADRGSSVRVNRAVAEQGKGYFEDRRPASSADPYQITGIIVETLCGKVDGANVHKTAVNADNVELDMVVPISKP
;
A
#
# COMPACT_ATOMS: atom_id res chain seq x y z
N THR A 1 -6.54 -8.13 -1.33
CA THR A 1 -7.77 -8.66 -1.98
C THR A 1 -8.22 -9.91 -1.28
N LEU A 2 -9.52 -10.11 -1.15
CA LEU A 2 -10.12 -11.27 -0.49
C LEU A 2 -10.48 -12.33 -1.53
N LEU A 3 -10.08 -13.57 -1.28
CA LEU A 3 -10.27 -14.71 -2.16
C LEU A 3 -11.08 -15.80 -1.44
N ASP A 4 -11.85 -16.57 -2.19
CA ASP A 4 -12.47 -17.78 -1.69
C ASP A 4 -11.44 -18.89 -1.40
N VAL A 5 -11.93 -20.03 -0.91
CA VAL A 5 -11.09 -21.19 -0.58
C VAL A 5 -10.35 -21.76 -1.80
N ASP A 6 -10.90 -21.57 -2.99
CA ASP A 6 -10.32 -22.01 -4.25
C ASP A 6 -9.27 -21.02 -4.78
N GLY A 7 -9.12 -19.84 -4.15
CA GLY A 7 -8.16 -18.81 -4.55
C GLY A 7 -8.68 -17.89 -5.67
N TRP A 8 -9.98 -17.86 -5.93
CA TRP A 8 -10.61 -16.89 -6.83
C TRP A 8 -11.18 -15.70 -6.03
N PRO A 9 -11.23 -14.47 -6.57
CA PRO A 9 -11.74 -13.33 -5.80
C PRO A 9 -13.15 -13.58 -5.25
N PHE A 10 -13.32 -13.32 -3.96
CA PHE A 10 -14.53 -13.74 -3.25
C PHE A 10 -15.78 -13.08 -3.84
N GLY A 11 -16.81 -13.88 -4.11
CA GLY A 11 -18.08 -13.42 -4.67
C GLY A 11 -18.05 -13.09 -6.17
N TRP A 12 -16.93 -13.33 -6.85
CA TRP A 12 -16.91 -13.29 -8.31
C TRP A 12 -17.63 -14.50 -8.91
N PRO A 13 -18.18 -14.38 -10.14
CA PRO A 13 -18.76 -15.53 -10.82
C PRO A 13 -17.74 -16.66 -10.99
N LYS A 14 -18.15 -17.90 -10.74
CA LYS A 14 -17.32 -19.07 -11.03
C LYS A 14 -16.96 -19.08 -12.52
N ASN A 15 -15.67 -19.22 -12.81
CA ASN A 15 -15.11 -19.20 -14.18
C ASN A 15 -15.53 -17.95 -14.99
N GLY A 16 -15.68 -16.80 -14.31
CA GLY A 16 -16.15 -15.57 -14.94
C GLY A 16 -15.76 -14.33 -14.17
N PHE A 17 -16.20 -13.19 -14.69
CA PHE A 17 -15.87 -11.86 -14.17
C PHE A 17 -17.14 -11.11 -13.78
N PRO A 18 -17.10 -10.26 -12.75
CA PRO A 18 -18.19 -9.34 -12.46
C PRO A 18 -18.27 -8.23 -13.52
N ALA A 19 -19.24 -7.33 -13.37
CA ALA A 19 -19.32 -6.15 -14.23
C ALA A 19 -18.03 -5.30 -14.14
N PRO A 20 -17.72 -4.47 -15.14
CA PRO A 20 -16.53 -3.61 -15.12
C PRO A 20 -16.42 -2.72 -13.87
N GLN A 21 -15.19 -2.32 -13.54
CA GLN A 21 -14.89 -1.44 -12.40
C GLN A 21 -15.64 -0.10 -12.50
N GLY A 22 -15.95 0.49 -11.35
CA GLY A 22 -16.72 1.74 -11.26
C GLY A 22 -17.65 1.77 -10.04
N PRO A 23 -18.59 0.82 -9.91
CA PRO A 23 -19.60 0.87 -8.84
C PRO A 23 -19.15 0.28 -7.50
N TYR A 24 -17.90 -0.19 -7.41
CA TYR A 24 -17.38 -0.94 -6.25
C TYR A 24 -16.65 -0.05 -5.23
N TYR A 25 -15.91 0.97 -5.70
CA TYR A 25 -15.17 1.88 -4.84
C TYR A 25 -16.12 2.61 -3.88
N CYS A 26 -15.86 2.49 -2.58
CA CYS A 26 -16.74 2.99 -1.51
C CYS A 26 -18.22 2.58 -1.68
N GLY A 27 -18.47 1.45 -2.34
CA GLY A 27 -19.82 0.97 -2.66
C GLY A 27 -20.62 0.52 -1.42
N VAL A 28 -21.93 0.43 -1.60
CA VAL A 28 -22.87 -0.10 -0.60
C VAL A 28 -23.94 -0.94 -1.30
N GLY A 29 -24.38 -2.02 -0.64
CA GLY A 29 -25.39 -2.94 -1.14
C GLY A 29 -24.82 -4.24 -1.72
N THR A 30 -25.66 -5.26 -1.73
CA THR A 30 -25.34 -6.59 -2.28
C THR A 30 -24.92 -6.48 -3.75
N GLY A 31 -23.83 -7.15 -4.13
CA GLY A 31 -23.27 -7.10 -5.47
C GLY A 31 -22.41 -5.86 -5.76
N ARG A 32 -22.25 -4.94 -4.81
CA ARG A 32 -21.29 -3.81 -4.87
C ARG A 32 -20.09 -4.00 -3.96
N VAL A 33 -20.30 -4.67 -2.83
CA VAL A 33 -19.26 -4.97 -1.85
C VAL A 33 -19.34 -6.43 -1.41
N PHE A 34 -18.18 -7.00 -1.10
CA PHE A 34 -18.02 -8.41 -0.74
C PHE A 34 -17.17 -8.48 0.53
N CYS A 35 -17.53 -9.36 1.46
CA CYS A 35 -16.81 -9.58 2.73
C CYS A 35 -16.69 -8.34 3.64
N ARG A 36 -17.72 -7.48 3.70
CA ARG A 36 -17.72 -6.32 4.61
C ARG A 36 -17.62 -6.75 6.08
N ASP A 37 -18.24 -7.85 6.43
CA ASP A 37 -18.15 -8.50 7.75
C ASP A 37 -16.70 -8.75 8.20
N ILE A 38 -15.83 -9.24 7.32
CA ILE A 38 -14.40 -9.42 7.62
C ILE A 38 -13.71 -8.08 7.89
N VAL A 39 -14.03 -7.07 7.09
CA VAL A 39 -13.42 -5.73 7.20
C VAL A 39 -13.85 -5.03 8.49
N GLU A 40 -15.12 -5.09 8.84
CA GLU A 40 -15.64 -4.53 10.09
C GLU A 40 -15.05 -5.26 11.31
N ALA A 41 -14.96 -6.60 11.25
CA ALA A 41 -14.35 -7.39 12.31
C ALA A 41 -12.84 -7.08 12.47
N HIS A 42 -12.10 -6.97 11.35
CA HIS A 42 -10.70 -6.58 11.35
C HIS A 42 -10.50 -5.16 11.92
N TYR A 43 -11.36 -4.22 11.54
CA TYR A 43 -11.30 -2.85 12.02
C TYR A 43 -11.45 -2.81 13.54
N MET A 44 -12.47 -3.48 14.07
CA MET A 44 -12.73 -3.56 15.51
C MET A 44 -11.62 -4.30 16.27
N ALA A 45 -11.06 -5.36 15.68
CA ALA A 45 -9.95 -6.11 16.28
C ALA A 45 -8.67 -5.26 16.35
N CYS A 46 -8.35 -4.49 15.30
CA CYS A 46 -7.22 -3.55 15.30
C CYS A 46 -7.42 -2.46 16.35
N PHE A 47 -8.62 -1.87 16.39
CA PHE A 47 -8.97 -0.84 17.37
C PHE A 47 -8.82 -1.37 18.81
N TYR A 48 -9.33 -2.57 19.09
CA TYR A 48 -9.21 -3.20 20.41
C TYR A 48 -7.75 -3.53 20.78
N ALA A 49 -6.95 -3.97 19.80
CA ALA A 49 -5.52 -4.26 19.99
C ALA A 49 -4.65 -3.00 20.20
N GLY A 50 -5.22 -1.80 20.08
CA GLY A 50 -4.49 -0.54 20.20
C GLY A 50 -3.67 -0.18 18.96
N ILE A 51 -3.93 -0.80 17.81
CA ILE A 51 -3.38 -0.39 16.53
C ILE A 51 -3.98 0.97 16.16
N ASN A 52 -3.14 1.90 15.70
CA ASN A 52 -3.55 3.21 15.23
C ASN A 52 -4.21 3.14 13.85
N ILE A 53 -5.28 2.37 13.74
CA ILE A 53 -6.09 2.25 12.53
C ILE A 53 -6.89 3.54 12.33
N SER A 54 -6.70 4.21 11.19
CA SER A 54 -7.31 5.51 10.91
C SER A 54 -8.51 5.45 9.98
N GLY A 55 -8.71 4.33 9.28
CA GLY A 55 -9.81 4.21 8.33
C GLY A 55 -9.82 2.89 7.57
N THR A 56 -10.89 2.70 6.79
CA THR A 56 -11.03 1.63 5.80
C THR A 56 -11.98 2.05 4.69
N ASN A 57 -11.82 1.49 3.50
CA ASN A 57 -12.74 1.65 2.38
C ASN A 57 -12.77 0.41 1.48
N ALA A 58 -13.89 0.21 0.80
CA ALA A 58 -13.95 -0.71 -0.33
C ALA A 58 -13.15 -0.10 -1.49
N GLU A 59 -12.30 -0.90 -2.12
CA GLU A 59 -11.45 -0.47 -3.22
C GLU A 59 -12.11 -0.63 -4.59
N VAL A 60 -11.42 -0.17 -5.63
CA VAL A 60 -11.96 -0.13 -7.00
C VAL A 60 -12.29 -1.52 -7.57
N MET A 61 -11.46 -2.51 -7.29
CA MET A 61 -11.71 -3.90 -7.72
C MET A 61 -12.70 -4.58 -6.74
N PRO A 62 -13.73 -5.30 -7.22
CA PRO A 62 -14.65 -6.01 -6.33
C PRO A 62 -13.91 -7.07 -5.51
N ALA A 63 -14.22 -7.14 -4.21
CA ALA A 63 -13.51 -7.92 -3.18
C ALA A 63 -12.09 -7.40 -2.81
N GLN A 64 -11.71 -6.23 -3.31
CA GLN A 64 -10.55 -5.48 -2.84
C GLN A 64 -10.97 -4.46 -1.78
N TRP A 65 -10.13 -4.29 -0.77
CA TRP A 65 -10.34 -3.40 0.36
C TRP A 65 -9.02 -2.75 0.76
N GLU A 66 -9.13 -1.58 1.37
CA GLU A 66 -8.01 -0.87 2.00
C GLU A 66 -8.33 -0.60 3.47
N TYR A 67 -7.28 -0.59 4.30
CA TYR A 67 -7.30 -0.03 5.65
C TYR A 67 -6.04 0.82 5.82
N GLN A 68 -6.13 1.85 6.64
CA GLN A 68 -5.03 2.78 6.88
C GLN A 68 -4.52 2.67 8.31
N VAL A 69 -3.20 2.59 8.47
CA VAL A 69 -2.52 2.59 9.78
C VAL A 69 -1.67 3.85 9.88
N GLY A 70 -1.86 4.62 10.94
CA GLY A 70 -1.10 5.82 11.24
C GLY A 70 -1.96 7.06 11.51
N PRO A 71 -1.30 8.18 11.84
CA PRO A 71 0.15 8.40 11.78
C PRO A 71 0.94 7.70 12.89
N CYS A 72 2.02 7.00 12.53
CA CYS A 72 2.93 6.35 13.49
C CYS A 72 4.36 6.93 13.36
N LYS A 73 5.12 6.92 14.47
CA LYS A 73 6.48 7.48 14.51
C LYS A 73 7.53 6.38 14.37
N GLY A 74 8.37 6.49 13.34
CA GLY A 74 9.54 5.63 13.18
C GLY A 74 9.15 4.15 13.08
N ILE A 75 9.77 3.31 13.93
CA ILE A 75 9.62 1.85 13.90
C ILE A 75 8.17 1.38 14.13
N ASN A 76 7.39 2.15 14.90
CA ASN A 76 6.00 1.79 15.23
C ASN A 76 5.12 1.58 14.00
N LEU A 77 5.37 2.26 12.87
CA LEU A 77 4.58 2.04 11.66
C LEU A 77 4.77 0.61 11.12
N GLY A 78 5.99 0.09 11.21
CA GLY A 78 6.29 -1.29 10.83
C GLY A 78 5.63 -2.28 11.79
N ASP A 79 5.81 -2.07 13.11
CA ASP A 79 5.24 -2.92 14.15
C ASP A 79 3.71 -3.03 14.00
N GLU A 80 3.04 -1.88 13.90
CA GLU A 80 1.58 -1.83 13.84
C GLU A 80 1.02 -2.39 12.52
N LEU A 81 1.66 -2.12 11.37
CA LEU A 81 1.17 -2.66 10.10
C LEU A 81 1.38 -4.18 10.01
N TRP A 82 2.49 -4.71 10.54
CA TRP A 82 2.69 -6.16 10.60
C TRP A 82 1.67 -6.86 11.48
N VAL A 83 1.41 -6.30 12.67
CA VAL A 83 0.39 -6.85 13.57
C VAL A 83 -1.02 -6.70 12.97
N SER A 84 -1.34 -5.59 12.31
CA SER A 84 -2.64 -5.43 11.64
C SER A 84 -2.83 -6.41 10.49
N ARG A 85 -1.77 -6.75 9.74
CA ARG A 85 -1.79 -7.81 8.72
C ARG A 85 -2.03 -9.18 9.34
N PHE A 86 -1.35 -9.49 10.44
CA PHE A 86 -1.60 -10.73 11.19
C PHE A 86 -3.07 -10.83 11.63
N ILE A 87 -3.62 -9.76 12.22
CA ILE A 87 -5.04 -9.72 12.62
C ILE A 87 -5.95 -9.91 11.40
N LEU A 88 -5.64 -9.31 10.25
CA LEU A 88 -6.43 -9.48 9.02
C LEU A 88 -6.49 -10.94 8.58
N HIS A 89 -5.35 -11.62 8.52
CA HIS A 89 -5.29 -13.04 8.19
C HIS A 89 -6.05 -13.88 9.22
N ARG A 90 -5.82 -13.63 10.51
CA ARG A 90 -6.47 -14.38 11.59
C ARG A 90 -7.99 -14.20 11.61
N VAL A 91 -8.49 -12.99 11.36
CA VAL A 91 -9.94 -12.76 11.24
C VAL A 91 -10.47 -13.47 10.00
N ALA A 92 -9.81 -13.36 8.85
CA ALA A 92 -10.28 -14.00 7.61
C ALA A 92 -10.36 -15.54 7.71
N GLU A 93 -9.50 -16.17 8.52
CA GLU A 93 -9.57 -17.61 8.83
C GLU A 93 -10.93 -18.02 9.42
N ASP A 94 -11.51 -17.22 10.33
CA ASP A 94 -12.80 -17.52 10.96
C ASP A 94 -13.97 -17.51 9.95
N PHE A 95 -13.77 -16.86 8.80
CA PHE A 95 -14.75 -16.78 7.70
C PHE A 95 -14.42 -17.73 6.54
N GLY A 96 -13.32 -18.50 6.62
CA GLY A 96 -12.87 -19.38 5.53
C GLY A 96 -12.45 -18.61 4.27
N VAL A 97 -11.95 -17.38 4.42
CA VAL A 97 -11.54 -16.49 3.34
C VAL A 97 -10.02 -16.36 3.32
N LYS A 98 -9.42 -16.39 2.14
CA LYS A 98 -7.99 -16.16 1.96
C LYS A 98 -7.72 -14.69 1.68
N VAL A 99 -6.59 -14.17 2.16
CA VAL A 99 -6.15 -12.78 1.93
C VAL A 99 -4.89 -12.80 1.07
N THR A 100 -4.89 -12.07 -0.04
CA THR A 100 -3.69 -11.86 -0.84
C THR A 100 -3.25 -10.39 -0.81
N LEU A 101 -1.95 -10.19 -0.62
CA LEU A 101 -1.23 -8.92 -0.75
C LEU A 101 -0.45 -8.85 -2.08
N ALA A 102 -0.81 -9.66 -3.08
CA ALA A 102 -0.21 -9.58 -4.41
C ALA A 102 -0.46 -8.20 -5.03
N SER A 103 0.59 -7.61 -5.62
CA SER A 103 0.54 -6.27 -6.22
C SER A 103 -0.43 -6.16 -7.40
N LYS A 104 -0.65 -7.27 -8.12
CA LYS A 104 -1.58 -7.39 -9.23
C LYS A 104 -2.27 -8.76 -9.18
N PRO A 105 -3.34 -8.91 -8.38
CA PRO A 105 -3.94 -10.21 -8.14
C PRO A 105 -4.64 -10.78 -9.37
N ILE A 106 -5.34 -9.93 -10.12
CA ILE A 106 -6.00 -10.33 -11.37
C ILE A 106 -5.36 -9.57 -12.53
N PRO A 107 -4.84 -10.28 -13.57
CA PRO A 107 -4.33 -9.66 -14.78
C PRO A 107 -5.40 -8.86 -15.54
N GLY A 108 -4.96 -7.93 -16.39
CA GLY A 108 -5.85 -7.13 -17.23
C GLY A 108 -6.36 -5.85 -16.56
N ASP A 109 -7.60 -5.48 -16.90
CA ASP A 109 -8.24 -4.17 -16.61
C ASP A 109 -8.80 -4.05 -15.18
N TRP A 110 -8.20 -4.78 -14.24
CA TRP A 110 -8.53 -4.74 -12.81
C TRP A 110 -7.46 -4.00 -12.04
N ASN A 111 -7.84 -3.22 -11.03
CA ASN A 111 -6.86 -2.46 -10.23
C ASN A 111 -5.85 -3.39 -9.54
N GLY A 112 -4.60 -2.93 -9.44
CA GLY A 112 -3.61 -3.58 -8.58
C GLY A 112 -3.80 -3.17 -7.11
N ALA A 113 -2.96 -3.69 -6.23
CA ALA A 113 -2.95 -3.36 -4.81
C ALA A 113 -1.60 -2.72 -4.41
N GLY A 114 -1.65 -1.46 -3.96
CA GLY A 114 -0.49 -0.71 -3.48
C GLY A 114 -0.43 -0.63 -1.95
N LEU A 115 0.64 -0.01 -1.45
CA LEU A 115 0.80 0.39 -0.05
C LEU A 115 1.25 1.86 -0.02
N HIS A 116 0.32 2.77 -0.36
CA HIS A 116 0.65 4.20 -0.38
C HIS A 116 1.13 4.64 1.01
N THR A 117 2.31 5.28 1.05
CA THR A 117 2.98 5.65 2.30
C THR A 117 3.02 7.15 2.45
N ASN A 118 2.30 7.67 3.45
CA ASN A 118 2.31 9.10 3.79
C ASN A 118 3.51 9.43 4.68
N VAL A 119 4.28 10.46 4.33
CA VAL A 119 5.55 10.78 4.99
C VAL A 119 5.62 12.26 5.36
N SER A 120 5.99 12.55 6.61
CA SER A 120 6.38 13.89 7.04
C SER A 120 7.49 13.87 8.09
N THR A 121 8.39 14.84 8.02
CA THR A 121 9.30 15.19 9.13
C THR A 121 8.71 16.35 9.92
N GLU A 122 9.31 16.68 11.06
CA GLU A 122 8.91 17.86 11.84
C GLU A 122 8.95 19.13 10.97
N ALA A 123 10.03 19.34 10.22
CA ALA A 123 10.18 20.51 9.35
C ALA A 123 9.12 20.57 8.23
N MET A 124 8.66 19.43 7.71
CA MET A 124 7.59 19.39 6.71
C MET A 124 6.23 19.84 7.28
N ARG A 125 5.99 19.64 8.58
CA ARG A 125 4.73 19.99 9.25
C ARG A 125 4.65 21.44 9.72
N GLN A 126 5.78 22.13 9.79
CA GLN A 126 5.88 23.53 10.21
C GLN A 126 5.68 24.51 9.03
N ASP A 127 5.51 25.80 9.33
CA ASP A 127 5.35 26.83 8.29
C ASP A 127 6.55 26.86 7.33
N GLY A 128 6.28 26.92 6.03
CA GLY A 128 7.30 26.77 4.99
C GLY A 128 7.69 25.32 4.68
N GLY A 129 7.01 24.34 5.29
CA GLY A 129 7.29 22.90 5.13
C GLY A 129 7.15 22.38 3.70
N MET A 130 6.39 23.04 2.83
CA MET A 130 6.30 22.68 1.41
C MET A 130 7.67 22.70 0.72
N LYS A 131 8.54 23.66 1.06
CA LYS A 131 9.91 23.69 0.53
C LYS A 131 10.70 22.44 0.92
N VAL A 132 10.52 21.97 2.15
CA VAL A 132 11.15 20.74 2.65
C VAL A 132 10.60 19.49 1.92
N ILE A 133 9.30 19.50 1.57
CA ILE A 133 8.69 18.47 0.74
C ILE A 133 9.30 18.46 -0.67
N GLU A 134 9.46 19.63 -1.30
CA GLU A 134 10.08 19.75 -2.62
C GLU A 134 11.53 19.26 -2.64
N GLU A 135 12.34 19.63 -1.64
CA GLU A 135 13.71 19.14 -1.46
C GLU A 135 13.77 17.61 -1.28
N ALA A 136 12.77 17.02 -0.61
CA ALA A 136 12.66 15.57 -0.47
C ALA A 136 12.44 14.87 -1.82
N MET A 137 11.73 15.50 -2.77
CA MET A 137 11.47 14.91 -4.09
C MET A 137 12.77 14.72 -4.89
N GLU A 138 13.70 15.67 -4.81
CA GLU A 138 15.00 15.53 -5.47
C GLU A 138 15.81 14.36 -4.91
N LYS A 139 15.77 14.15 -3.59
CA LYS A 139 16.45 13.03 -2.93
C LYS A 139 15.83 11.68 -3.34
N LEU A 140 14.50 11.59 -3.34
CA LEU A 140 13.76 10.40 -3.76
C LEU A 140 13.98 10.07 -5.24
N ALA A 141 14.04 11.09 -6.11
CA ALA A 141 14.30 10.90 -7.54
C ALA A 141 15.67 10.27 -7.80
N LYS A 142 16.71 10.75 -7.10
CA LYS A 142 18.10 10.24 -7.23
C LYS A 142 18.25 8.79 -6.79
N ARG A 143 17.39 8.30 -5.89
CA ARG A 143 17.42 6.92 -5.37
C ARG A 143 16.23 6.09 -5.83
N HIS A 144 15.54 6.50 -6.90
CA HIS A 144 14.31 5.84 -7.34
C HIS A 144 14.48 4.33 -7.54
N LYS A 145 15.55 3.90 -8.21
CA LYS A 145 15.84 2.48 -8.45
C LYS A 145 16.00 1.69 -7.14
N GLU A 146 16.80 2.21 -6.21
CA GLU A 146 17.02 1.56 -4.92
C GLU A 146 15.73 1.43 -4.10
N HIS A 147 14.84 2.43 -4.18
CA HIS A 147 13.51 2.33 -3.59
C HIS A 147 12.67 1.25 -4.29
N MET A 148 12.64 1.23 -5.64
CA MET A 148 11.87 0.22 -6.38
C MET A 148 12.31 -1.22 -6.09
N ASP A 149 13.61 -1.45 -5.88
CA ASP A 149 14.17 -2.77 -5.56
C ASP A 149 13.64 -3.32 -4.21
N VAL A 150 13.20 -2.46 -3.29
CA VAL A 150 12.66 -2.87 -1.96
C VAL A 150 11.15 -2.62 -1.81
N TYR A 151 10.50 -2.09 -2.84
CA TYR A 151 9.08 -1.67 -2.80
C TYR A 151 8.09 -2.81 -3.09
N GLY A 152 8.46 -4.02 -2.69
CA GLY A 152 7.66 -5.24 -2.81
C GLY A 152 7.79 -5.94 -4.17
N THR A 153 7.39 -7.21 -4.17
CA THR A 153 7.51 -8.12 -5.32
C THR A 153 6.48 -7.83 -6.41
N ASP A 154 6.82 -8.23 -7.63
CA ASP A 154 5.95 -8.15 -8.83
C ASP A 154 5.38 -6.75 -9.12
N ASN A 155 5.98 -5.70 -8.57
CA ASN A 155 5.45 -4.34 -8.66
C ASN A 155 5.40 -3.81 -10.11
N ALA A 156 6.22 -4.38 -11.01
CA ALA A 156 6.17 -4.13 -12.45
C ALA A 156 4.81 -4.49 -13.09
N LEU A 157 4.11 -5.49 -12.55
CA LEU A 157 2.76 -5.86 -13.01
C LEU A 157 1.70 -4.82 -12.63
N ARG A 158 1.99 -4.01 -11.61
CA ARG A 158 1.12 -2.95 -11.08
C ARG A 158 1.46 -1.59 -11.69
N MET A 159 2.72 -1.18 -11.62
CA MET A 159 3.22 0.16 -12.00
C MET A 159 3.46 0.31 -13.51
N THR A 160 2.37 0.27 -14.26
CA THR A 160 2.38 0.28 -15.73
C THR A 160 2.13 1.66 -16.34
N GLY A 161 1.85 2.68 -15.52
CA GLY A 161 1.34 3.98 -15.98
C GLY A 161 -0.18 4.02 -16.20
N LYS A 162 -0.86 2.88 -16.05
CA LYS A 162 -2.33 2.75 -16.14
C LYS A 162 -2.94 2.62 -14.75
N HIS A 163 -4.27 2.74 -14.64
CA HIS A 163 -5.02 2.53 -13.39
C HIS A 163 -4.50 3.34 -12.20
N GLU A 164 -4.28 4.65 -12.38
CA GLU A 164 -3.82 5.55 -11.31
C GLU A 164 -2.44 5.18 -10.72
N THR A 165 -1.57 4.55 -11.52
CA THR A 165 -0.17 4.27 -11.17
C THR A 165 0.80 5.00 -12.09
N ALA A 166 1.98 5.33 -11.59
CA ALA A 166 3.10 5.78 -12.40
C ALA A 166 3.78 4.60 -13.12
N SER A 167 4.61 4.90 -14.11
CA SER A 167 5.59 3.94 -14.64
C SER A 167 6.62 3.60 -13.56
N MET A 168 7.04 2.33 -13.51
CA MET A 168 8.08 1.84 -12.60
C MET A 168 9.48 2.44 -12.85
N ASP A 169 9.77 2.90 -14.07
CA ASP A 169 11.12 3.29 -14.47
C ASP A 169 11.44 4.77 -14.23
N LYS A 170 10.40 5.61 -14.16
CA LYS A 170 10.56 7.07 -14.10
C LYS A 170 9.90 7.62 -12.84
N PHE A 171 10.72 8.26 -12.01
CA PHE A 171 10.22 9.04 -10.89
C PHE A 171 9.49 10.30 -11.39
N THR A 172 8.28 10.51 -10.89
CA THR A 172 7.47 11.71 -11.13
C THR A 172 6.78 12.13 -9.85
N TRP A 173 6.54 13.42 -9.67
CA TRP A 173 5.73 13.91 -8.55
C TRP A 173 4.89 15.09 -8.99
N GLY A 174 3.76 15.30 -8.30
CA GLY A 174 2.87 16.42 -8.61
C GLY A 174 1.83 16.70 -7.52
N VAL A 175 1.30 17.92 -7.53
CA VAL A 175 0.20 18.31 -6.64
C VAL A 175 -1.10 17.70 -7.16
N ALA A 176 -1.78 16.93 -6.31
CA ALA A 176 -3.02 16.21 -6.63
C ALA A 176 -2.91 15.25 -7.85
N ASP A 177 -1.70 14.85 -8.24
CA ASP A 177 -1.46 14.00 -9.40
C ASP A 177 -1.49 12.51 -9.01
N ARG A 178 -2.62 11.84 -9.28
CA ARG A 178 -2.80 10.40 -9.09
C ARG A 178 -2.13 9.54 -10.18
N GLY A 179 -1.46 10.11 -11.17
CA GLY A 179 -0.60 9.39 -12.11
C GLY A 179 0.87 9.39 -11.71
N SER A 180 1.23 10.15 -10.67
CA SER A 180 2.62 10.35 -10.26
C SER A 180 3.13 9.28 -9.28
N SER A 181 4.47 9.15 -9.20
CA SER A 181 5.12 8.29 -8.22
C SER A 181 4.89 8.80 -6.80
N VAL A 182 4.99 10.11 -6.61
CA VAL A 182 4.76 10.80 -5.33
C VAL A 182 3.73 11.91 -5.50
N ARG A 183 2.69 11.88 -4.68
CA ARG A 183 1.62 12.88 -4.70
C ARG A 183 1.76 13.82 -3.51
N VAL A 184 1.62 15.12 -3.75
CA VAL A 184 1.36 16.10 -2.67
C VAL A 184 -0.12 16.44 -2.70
N ASN A 185 -0.82 16.27 -1.58
CA ASN A 185 -2.25 16.58 -1.52
C ASN A 185 -2.50 18.08 -1.75
N ARG A 186 -3.62 18.41 -2.41
CA ARG A 186 -3.97 19.80 -2.72
C ARG A 186 -3.99 20.68 -1.46
N ALA A 187 -4.58 20.19 -0.38
CA ALA A 187 -4.63 20.89 0.90
C ALA A 187 -3.23 21.15 1.50
N VAL A 188 -2.27 20.24 1.31
CA VAL A 188 -0.88 20.43 1.75
C VAL A 188 -0.20 21.55 0.95
N ALA A 189 -0.41 21.56 -0.37
CA ALA A 189 0.12 22.61 -1.24
C ALA A 189 -0.51 23.98 -0.93
N GLU A 190 -1.82 24.03 -0.68
CA GLU A 190 -2.55 25.26 -0.30
C GLU A 190 -2.10 25.80 1.07
N GLN A 191 -1.88 24.91 2.05
CA GLN A 191 -1.42 25.30 3.39
C GLN A 191 0.08 25.57 3.45
N GLY A 192 0.85 25.15 2.45
CA GLY A 192 2.31 25.30 2.40
C GLY A 192 3.06 24.42 3.41
N LYS A 193 2.42 23.38 3.97
CA LYS A 193 3.00 22.45 4.96
C LYS A 193 2.17 21.17 5.08
N GLY A 194 2.79 20.08 5.53
CA GLY A 194 2.11 18.80 5.80
C GLY A 194 2.97 17.57 5.50
N TYR A 195 2.52 16.76 4.54
CA TYR A 195 3.12 15.47 4.17
C TYR A 195 3.03 15.24 2.66
N PHE A 196 3.82 14.30 2.15
CA PHE A 196 3.65 13.75 0.79
C PHE A 196 3.27 12.27 0.87
N GLU A 197 2.74 11.74 -0.23
CA GLU A 197 2.33 10.34 -0.36
C GLU A 197 3.20 9.64 -1.42
N ASP A 198 4.01 8.68 -1.00
CA ASP A 198 4.73 7.79 -1.92
C ASP A 198 3.82 6.63 -2.35
N ARG A 199 3.48 6.59 -3.65
CA ARG A 199 2.48 5.68 -4.22
C ARG A 199 3.12 4.45 -4.88
N ARG A 200 4.44 4.38 -4.84
CA ARG A 200 5.24 3.33 -5.47
C ARG A 200 5.29 2.01 -4.70
N PRO A 201 5.17 1.93 -3.36
CA PRO A 201 5.20 0.64 -2.68
C PRO A 201 4.03 -0.27 -3.10
N ALA A 202 4.33 -1.55 -3.34
CA ALA A 202 3.32 -2.59 -3.54
C ALA A 202 2.68 -3.01 -2.21
N SER A 203 1.47 -3.55 -2.28
CA SER A 203 0.76 -4.08 -1.09
C SER A 203 1.54 -5.18 -0.34
N SER A 204 2.39 -5.94 -1.04
CA SER A 204 3.27 -6.97 -0.47
C SER A 204 4.51 -6.43 0.25
N ALA A 205 4.80 -5.14 0.15
CA ALA A 205 6.05 -4.58 0.67
C ALA A 205 6.17 -4.74 2.21
N ASP A 206 7.40 -4.90 2.68
CA ASP A 206 7.74 -4.91 4.10
C ASP A 206 7.81 -3.46 4.62
N PRO A 207 6.92 -3.03 5.53
CA PRO A 207 6.92 -1.67 6.06
C PRO A 207 8.22 -1.27 6.75
N TYR A 208 9.00 -2.20 7.30
CA TYR A 208 10.32 -1.86 7.87
C TYR A 208 11.29 -1.42 6.78
N GLN A 209 11.28 -2.09 5.63
CA GLN A 209 12.13 -1.73 4.49
C GLN A 209 11.67 -0.39 3.88
N ILE A 210 10.36 -0.20 3.72
CA ILE A 210 9.78 1.05 3.21
C ILE A 210 10.15 2.24 4.10
N THR A 211 9.85 2.15 5.40
CA THR A 211 10.14 3.24 6.35
C THR A 211 11.63 3.48 6.49
N GLY A 212 12.42 2.42 6.58
CA GLY A 212 13.88 2.49 6.68
C GLY A 212 14.50 3.22 5.50
N ILE A 213 14.20 2.81 4.26
CA ILE A 213 14.82 3.43 3.08
C ILE A 213 14.36 4.88 2.85
N ILE A 214 13.09 5.20 3.18
CA ILE A 214 12.60 6.58 3.12
C ILE A 214 13.36 7.45 4.11
N VAL A 215 13.49 7.03 5.37
CA VAL A 215 14.26 7.78 6.38
C VAL A 215 15.71 7.93 5.94
N GLU A 216 16.34 6.85 5.47
CA GLU A 216 17.73 6.87 5.00
C GLU A 216 17.94 7.87 3.85
N THR A 217 17.01 7.93 2.89
CA THR A 217 17.08 8.86 1.75
C THR A 217 16.84 10.31 2.16
N LEU A 218 15.91 10.57 3.08
CA LEU A 218 15.54 11.94 3.46
C LEU A 218 16.46 12.54 4.52
N CYS A 219 16.83 11.74 5.52
CA CYS A 219 17.57 12.14 6.71
C CYS A 219 19.06 11.78 6.66
N GLY A 220 19.47 10.94 5.71
CA GLY A 220 20.86 10.52 5.53
C GLY A 220 21.12 9.10 6.03
N LYS A 221 22.22 8.52 5.53
CA LYS A 221 22.71 7.19 5.94
C LYS A 221 23.35 7.27 7.31
N VAL A 222 23.15 6.20 8.10
CA VAL A 222 23.92 5.97 9.34
C VAL A 222 25.05 5.02 9.00
N ASP A 223 26.25 5.29 9.53
CA ASP A 223 27.41 4.43 9.31
C ASP A 223 27.11 2.98 9.72
N GLY A 224 27.37 2.04 8.79
CA GLY A 224 27.08 0.62 8.97
C GLY A 224 25.63 0.21 8.65
N ALA A 225 24.72 1.14 8.38
CA ALA A 225 23.35 0.84 7.95
C ALA A 225 23.13 1.16 6.47
N ASN A 226 22.60 0.19 5.72
CA ASN A 226 22.17 0.39 4.34
C ASN A 226 20.98 -0.53 4.04
N VAL A 227 19.77 0.03 4.08
CA VAL A 227 18.53 -0.73 3.96
C VAL A 227 18.45 -1.44 2.60
N HIS A 228 18.78 -0.75 1.51
CA HIS A 228 18.79 -1.33 0.18
C HIS A 228 19.72 -2.54 0.10
N LYS A 229 20.98 -2.37 0.50
CA LYS A 229 21.98 -3.44 0.47
C LYS A 229 21.56 -4.62 1.35
N THR A 230 21.02 -4.38 2.54
CA THR A 230 20.57 -5.46 3.42
C THR A 230 19.38 -6.21 2.81
N ALA A 231 18.40 -5.50 2.25
CA ALA A 231 17.21 -6.10 1.66
C ALA A 231 17.53 -6.95 0.42
N VAL A 232 18.35 -6.44 -0.52
CA VAL A 232 18.66 -7.17 -1.76
C VAL A 232 19.58 -8.38 -1.57
N ASN A 233 20.30 -8.44 -0.44
CA ASN A 233 21.17 -9.57 -0.08
C ASN A 233 20.52 -10.51 0.94
N ALA A 234 19.32 -10.20 1.43
CA ALA A 234 18.60 -11.11 2.30
C ALA A 234 18.17 -12.34 1.50
N ASP A 235 18.25 -13.52 2.11
CA ASP A 235 17.71 -14.73 1.51
C ASP A 235 16.21 -14.54 1.27
N ASN A 236 15.73 -14.93 0.09
CA ASN A 236 14.30 -14.98 -0.19
C ASN A 236 13.68 -16.06 0.70
N VAL A 237 13.13 -15.65 1.84
CA VAL A 237 12.27 -16.51 2.65
C VAL A 237 10.92 -16.53 1.97
N GLU A 238 10.50 -17.71 1.49
CA GLU A 238 9.14 -17.93 1.02
C GLU A 238 8.23 -17.76 2.25
N LEU A 239 7.54 -16.62 2.34
CA LEU A 239 6.61 -16.36 3.43
C LEU A 239 5.34 -17.17 3.14
N ASP A 240 4.86 -17.93 4.13
CA ASP A 240 3.61 -18.74 4.09
C ASP A 240 2.35 -17.94 3.70
N MET A 241 2.46 -16.61 3.55
CA MET A 241 1.38 -15.70 3.17
C MET A 241 1.27 -15.46 1.66
N VAL A 242 2.09 -16.09 0.81
CA VAL A 242 1.88 -16.07 -0.64
C VAL A 242 0.69 -16.96 -0.98
N VAL A 243 -0.47 -16.34 -1.16
CA VAL A 243 -1.69 -17.07 -1.55
C VAL A 243 -1.77 -17.19 -3.08
N PRO A 244 -1.73 -18.42 -3.63
CA PRO A 244 -1.89 -18.64 -5.07
C PRO A 244 -3.28 -18.17 -5.52
N ILE A 245 -3.30 -17.50 -6.67
CA ILE A 245 -4.55 -17.04 -7.28
C ILE A 245 -4.90 -18.03 -8.39
N SER A 246 -6.11 -18.58 -8.29
CA SER A 246 -6.62 -19.50 -9.30
C SER A 246 -6.89 -18.78 -10.62
N LYS A 247 -6.73 -19.49 -11.73
CA LYS A 247 -7.15 -19.02 -13.05
C LYS A 247 -8.58 -19.53 -13.31
N PRO A 248 -9.41 -18.76 -14.02
CA PRO A 248 -10.74 -19.21 -14.40
C PRO A 248 -10.70 -20.42 -15.35
#